data_AF-A0A7C6HXK9-F1
#
_entry.id   AF-A0A7C6HXK9-F1
#
_cell.length_a   1.000
_cell.length_b   1.000
_cell.length_c   1.000
_cell.angle_alpha   90.00
_cell.angle_beta   90.00
_cell.angle_gamma   90.00
#
_symmetry.space_group_name_H-M   'P 1'
#
loop_
_entity.id
_entity.type
_entity.pdbx_description
1 polymer ?
#
loop_
_entity_poly.entity_id
_entity_poly.type
_entity_poly.pdbx_seq_one_letter_code
_entity_poly.pdbx_strand_id
1 'polypeptide(L)'
;MKQGGNTTSRLYGYTFDECGNYIINEPEADAVRLIFKLYLEGKTMKEIITELKIKGYKSATGKDTFPLNFLKDILTNEKYAGDMLLQKTTVIDVGSRRSKKNITKPKYYVSNNHEPIIKKEDFLKVQEIKKEKDRKYNKNHNVSKITNIIITFIQILLKDFTEQRLIIETQNMKSNF
;
A
#
# COMPACT_ATOMS: atom_id res chain seq x y z
N MET A 1 9.62 37.44 3.10
CA MET A 1 8.17 37.16 2.93
C MET A 1 7.92 35.75 3.47
N LYS A 2 7.02 35.59 4.45
CA LYS A 2 6.71 34.26 5.01
C LYS A 2 5.84 33.52 4.00
N GLN A 3 6.40 32.49 3.35
CA GLN A 3 5.62 31.61 2.46
C GLN A 3 4.42 31.08 3.25
N GLY A 4 3.21 31.24 2.70
CA GLY A 4 1.99 30.70 3.27
C GLY A 4 2.15 29.19 3.40
N GLY A 5 2.39 28.71 4.63
CA GLY A 5 2.59 27.30 4.91
C GLY A 5 1.29 26.55 4.60
N ASN A 6 1.27 25.86 3.47
CA ASN A 6 0.22 24.91 3.16
C ASN A 6 0.25 23.78 4.21
N THR A 7 -0.85 23.59 4.94
CA THR A 7 -0.96 22.54 5.96
C THR A 7 -0.94 21.13 5.36
N THR A 8 -1.06 21.02 4.04
CA THR A 8 -1.01 19.77 3.28
C THR A 8 0.42 19.26 3.15
N SER A 9 0.61 17.97 3.46
CA SER A 9 1.86 17.25 3.17
C SER A 9 2.33 17.53 1.75
N ARG A 10 3.62 17.88 1.61
CA ARG A 10 4.29 18.10 0.32
C ARG A 10 4.00 16.93 -0.64
N LEU A 11 3.55 17.25 -1.85
CA LEU A 11 3.36 16.30 -2.93
C LEU A 11 4.66 16.21 -3.73
N TYR A 12 5.33 15.07 -3.67
CA TYR A 12 6.58 14.87 -4.43
C TYR A 12 6.32 14.95 -5.93
N GLY A 13 7.23 15.54 -6.71
CA GLY A 13 7.01 15.81 -8.14
C GLY A 13 6.31 17.13 -8.43
N TYR A 14 5.76 17.80 -7.40
CA TYR A 14 5.08 19.07 -7.55
C TYR A 14 5.58 20.12 -6.54
N THR A 15 5.55 21.36 -6.98
CA THR A 15 5.69 22.58 -6.17
C THR A 15 4.42 23.42 -6.28
N PHE A 16 4.36 24.53 -5.54
CA PHE A 16 3.25 25.47 -5.61
C PHE A 16 3.74 26.80 -6.17
N ASP A 17 2.90 27.45 -6.97
CA ASP A 17 3.08 28.86 -7.34
C ASP A 17 2.64 29.80 -6.20
N GLU A 18 2.79 31.11 -6.40
CA GLU A 18 2.35 32.12 -5.45
C GLU A 18 0.83 32.13 -5.22
N CYS A 19 0.07 31.58 -6.17
CA CYS A 19 -1.39 31.46 -6.16
C CYS A 19 -1.89 30.15 -5.53
N GLY A 20 -1.00 29.21 -5.19
CA GLY A 20 -1.33 27.89 -4.65
C GLY A 20 -1.67 26.82 -5.70
N ASN A 21 -1.40 27.04 -6.98
CA ASN A 21 -1.55 26.05 -8.05
C ASN A 21 -0.37 25.08 -8.06
N TYR A 22 -0.63 23.83 -8.46
CA TYR A 22 0.43 22.83 -8.64
C TYR A 22 1.26 23.13 -9.89
N ILE A 23 2.58 23.26 -9.70
CA ILE A 23 3.58 23.34 -10.78
C ILE A 23 4.42 22.06 -10.74
N ILE A 24 4.73 21.50 -11.90
CA ILE A 24 5.59 20.32 -12.01
C ILE A 24 7.03 20.68 -11.64
N ASN A 25 7.63 19.90 -10.75
CA ASN A 25 9.05 19.94 -10.45
C ASN A 25 9.76 18.82 -11.21
N GLU A 26 10.29 19.12 -12.40
CA GLU A 26 10.80 18.14 -13.36
C GLU A 26 11.77 17.10 -12.78
N PRO A 27 12.80 17.45 -11.99
CA PRO A 27 13.68 16.47 -11.34
C PRO A 27 12.95 15.42 -10.46
N GLU A 28 11.93 15.84 -9.71
CA GLU A 28 11.14 14.93 -8.89
C GLU A 28 10.08 14.20 -9.75
N ALA A 29 9.52 14.87 -10.75
CA ALA A 29 8.53 14.33 -11.67
C ALA A 29 9.11 13.19 -12.52
N ASP A 30 10.37 13.28 -12.94
CA ASP A 30 11.08 12.21 -13.64
C ASP A 30 11.18 10.95 -12.78
N ALA A 31 11.44 11.10 -11.48
CA ALA A 31 11.42 9.97 -10.55
C ALA A 31 10.02 9.34 -10.47
N VAL A 32 8.96 10.15 -10.44
CA VAL A 32 7.58 9.68 -10.46
C VAL A 32 7.26 8.92 -11.75
N ARG A 33 7.61 9.49 -12.92
CA ARG A 33 7.46 8.83 -14.23
C ARG A 33 8.16 7.48 -14.25
N LEU A 34 9.39 7.41 -13.73
CA LEU A 34 10.15 6.18 -13.62
C LEU A 34 9.48 5.15 -12.70
N ILE A 35 8.95 5.56 -11.54
CA ILE A 35 8.23 4.69 -10.61
C ILE A 35 7.04 4.02 -11.31
N PHE A 36 6.23 4.80 -12.02
CA PHE A 36 5.08 4.27 -12.76
C PHE A 36 5.52 3.32 -13.87
N LYS A 37 6.53 3.70 -14.65
CA LYS A 37 7.09 2.87 -15.72
C LYS A 37 7.56 1.51 -15.20
N LEU A 38 8.45 1.49 -14.21
CA LEU A 38 9.00 0.25 -13.66
C LEU A 38 7.91 -0.62 -13.02
N TYR A 39 6.91 -0.01 -12.40
CA TYR A 39 5.79 -0.75 -11.82
C TYR A 39 4.93 -1.42 -12.91
N LEU A 40 4.69 -0.74 -14.03
CA LEU A 40 3.98 -1.30 -15.19
C LEU A 40 4.79 -2.42 -15.87
N GLU A 41 6.12 -2.33 -15.85
CA GLU A 41 7.03 -3.42 -16.28
C GLU A 41 7.02 -4.63 -15.33
N GLY A 42 6.28 -4.56 -14.21
CA GLY A 42 6.11 -5.66 -13.28
C GLY A 42 7.16 -5.73 -12.16
N LYS A 43 8.06 -4.74 -12.06
CA LYS A 43 9.04 -4.66 -10.97
C LYS A 43 8.34 -4.57 -9.61
N THR A 44 8.95 -5.19 -8.62
CA THR A 44 8.50 -5.09 -7.23
C THR A 44 8.88 -3.73 -6.63
N MET A 45 8.15 -3.28 -5.61
CA MET A 45 8.43 -2.00 -4.95
C MET A 45 9.86 -1.90 -4.41
N LYS A 46 10.44 -3.03 -3.96
CA LYS A 46 11.82 -3.07 -3.47
C LYS A 46 12.82 -2.85 -4.60
N GLU A 47 12.62 -3.51 -5.74
CA GLU A 47 13.46 -3.29 -6.93
C GLU A 47 13.37 -1.85 -7.43
N ILE A 48 12.17 -1.26 -7.42
CA ILE A 48 11.98 0.15 -7.80
C ILE A 48 12.77 1.07 -6.86
N ILE A 49 12.72 0.85 -5.54
CA ILE A 49 13.50 1.64 -4.57
C ILE A 49 15.00 1.52 -4.86
N THR A 50 15.49 0.31 -5.13
CA THR A 50 16.89 0.07 -5.48
C THR A 50 17.27 0.80 -6.77
N GLU A 51 16.43 0.72 -7.81
CA GLU A 51 16.68 1.38 -9.09
C GLU A 51 16.70 2.91 -8.94
N LEU A 52 15.79 3.48 -8.14
CA LEU A 52 15.77 4.91 -7.84
C LEU A 52 17.06 5.35 -7.14
N LYS A 53 17.55 4.54 -6.19
CA LYS A 53 18.80 4.80 -5.48
C LYS A 53 20.00 4.74 -6.42
N ILE A 54 20.06 3.73 -7.30
CA ILE A 54 21.15 3.58 -8.29
C ILE A 54 21.19 4.79 -9.24
N LYS A 55 20.02 5.28 -9.66
CA LYS A 55 19.91 6.47 -10.52
C LYS A 55 20.10 7.80 -9.78
N GLY A 56 20.32 7.77 -8.46
CA GLY A 56 20.64 8.96 -7.67
C GLY A 56 19.45 9.85 -7.32
N TYR A 57 18.22 9.35 -7.41
CA TYR A 57 17.04 10.12 -6.99
C TYR A 57 16.98 10.28 -5.47
N LYS A 58 16.59 11.46 -5.01
CA LYS A 58 16.49 11.81 -3.59
C LYS A 58 15.05 12.02 -3.18
N SER A 59 14.70 11.61 -1.96
CA SER A 59 13.39 11.91 -1.37
C SER A 59 13.19 13.41 -1.16
N ALA A 60 11.94 13.83 -0.92
CA ALA A 60 11.61 15.21 -0.54
C ALA A 60 12.41 15.74 0.66
N THR A 61 12.93 14.85 1.51
CA THR A 61 13.77 15.18 2.68
C THR A 61 15.27 15.09 2.41
N GLY A 62 15.69 14.87 1.16
CA GLY A 62 17.09 14.76 0.76
C GLY A 62 17.74 13.40 1.02
N LYS A 63 17.00 12.41 1.51
CA LYS A 63 17.50 11.03 1.74
C LYS A 63 17.57 10.22 0.45
N ASP A 64 18.57 9.34 0.34
CA ASP A 64 18.81 8.49 -0.83
C ASP A 64 17.94 7.22 -0.89
N THR A 65 17.11 6.98 0.14
CA THR A 65 16.23 5.81 0.21
C THR A 65 14.78 6.24 0.39
N PHE A 66 13.91 5.64 -0.40
CA PHE A 66 12.47 5.85 -0.33
C PHE A 66 11.82 4.75 0.52
N PRO A 67 10.96 5.09 1.50
CA PRO A 67 10.24 4.08 2.24
C PRO A 67 9.17 3.42 1.36
N LEU A 68 8.86 2.15 1.62
CA LEU A 68 7.90 1.39 0.80
C LEU A 68 6.51 2.05 0.74
N ASN A 69 6.07 2.66 1.83
CA ASN A 69 4.78 3.36 1.88
C ASN A 69 4.77 4.60 0.98
N PHE A 70 5.91 5.27 0.80
CA PHE A 70 6.00 6.42 -0.11
C PHE A 70 5.73 6.02 -1.57
N LEU A 71 6.27 4.89 -2.03
CA LEU A 71 5.94 4.35 -3.36
C LEU A 71 4.46 3.96 -3.46
N LYS A 72 3.88 3.38 -2.40
CA LYS A 72 2.45 3.06 -2.38
C LYS A 72 1.59 4.32 -2.52
N ASP A 73 1.95 5.38 -1.81
CA ASP A 73 1.25 6.66 -1.85
C ASP A 73 1.37 7.29 -3.25
N ILE A 74 2.56 7.26 -3.86
CA ILE A 74 2.76 7.72 -5.25
C ILE A 74 1.84 6.96 -6.22
N LEU A 75 1.88 5.63 -6.16
CA LEU A 75 1.14 4.77 -7.08
C LEU A 75 -0.37 4.73 -6.82
N THR A 76 -0.90 5.43 -5.81
CA THR A 76 -2.34 5.47 -5.50
C THR A 76 -2.94 6.86 -5.55
N ASN A 77 -2.11 7.90 -5.53
CA ASN A 77 -2.59 9.26 -5.48
C ASN A 77 -3.00 9.74 -6.87
N GLU A 78 -4.30 10.00 -7.03
CA GLU A 78 -4.91 10.46 -8.28
C GLU A 78 -4.35 11.80 -8.79
N LYS A 79 -3.71 12.57 -7.91
CA LYS A 79 -3.09 13.84 -8.26
C LYS A 79 -2.02 13.69 -9.35
N TYR A 80 -1.29 12.59 -9.38
CA TYR A 80 -0.30 12.35 -10.42
C TYR A 80 -0.91 12.20 -11.83
N ALA A 81 -2.21 11.91 -11.91
CA ALA A 81 -2.98 11.86 -13.14
C ALA A 81 -3.80 13.16 -13.39
N GLY A 82 -3.52 14.24 -12.66
CA GLY A 82 -4.17 15.55 -12.80
C GLY A 82 -5.51 15.67 -12.08
N ASP A 83 -6.02 14.59 -11.49
CA ASP A 83 -7.32 14.57 -10.81
C ASP A 83 -7.17 14.86 -9.31
N MET A 84 -8.26 15.22 -8.62
CA MET A 84 -8.24 15.46 -7.18
C MET A 84 -9.52 14.95 -6.51
N LEU A 85 -9.37 14.11 -5.49
CA LEU A 85 -10.47 13.70 -4.63
C LEU A 85 -10.46 14.52 -3.33
N LEU A 86 -11.48 15.35 -3.17
CA LEU A 86 -11.69 16.20 -2.01
C LEU A 86 -12.38 15.44 -0.88
N GLN A 87 -12.20 15.96 0.34
CA GLN A 87 -12.88 15.46 1.55
C GLN A 87 -12.61 13.98 1.85
N LYS A 88 -11.37 13.53 1.61
CA LYS A 88 -10.91 12.16 1.94
C LYS A 88 -10.96 11.88 3.45
N THR A 89 -10.83 12.90 4.28
CA THR A 89 -10.88 12.81 5.75
C THR A 89 -11.88 13.81 6.33
N THR A 90 -12.36 13.50 7.53
CA THR A 90 -13.25 14.36 8.33
C THR A 90 -12.64 14.53 9.71
N VAL A 91 -12.74 15.74 10.27
CA VAL A 91 -12.28 16.05 11.64
C VAL A 91 -13.09 15.24 12.65
N ILE A 92 -12.42 14.70 13.67
CA ILE A 92 -13.05 13.84 14.69
C ILE A 92 -13.82 14.68 15.71
N ASP A 93 -13.15 15.71 16.25
CA ASP A 93 -13.69 16.58 17.30
C ASP A 93 -13.54 18.05 16.88
N VAL A 94 -14.51 18.89 17.23
CA VAL A 94 -14.45 20.33 16.95
C VAL A 94 -13.22 20.93 17.66
N GLY A 95 -12.40 21.68 16.93
CA GLY A 95 -11.14 22.26 17.44
C GLY A 95 -9.91 21.35 17.40
N SER A 96 -10.08 20.07 17.04
CA SER A 96 -8.98 19.12 16.92
C SER A 96 -8.36 19.11 15.51
N ARG A 97 -7.03 18.97 15.42
CA ARG A 97 -6.33 18.68 14.15
C ARG A 97 -6.40 17.20 13.76
N ARG A 98 -6.95 16.33 14.63
CA ARG A 98 -7.08 14.89 14.35
C ARG A 98 -8.21 14.67 13.33
N SER A 99 -7.88 13.97 12.25
CA SER A 99 -8.83 13.59 11.21
C SER A 99 -8.84 12.09 11.00
N LYS A 100 -9.99 11.55 10.59
CA LYS A 100 -10.17 10.15 10.21
C LYS A 100 -10.64 10.05 8.77
N LYS A 101 -10.46 8.88 8.14
CA LYS A 101 -11.00 8.62 6.80
C LYS A 101 -12.50 8.94 6.77
N ASN A 102 -12.91 9.72 5.77
CA ASN A 102 -14.31 10.11 5.62
C ASN A 102 -15.13 8.92 5.12
N ILE A 103 -16.15 8.56 5.92
CA ILE A 103 -17.10 7.47 5.66
C ILE A 103 -18.55 7.97 5.58
N THR A 104 -18.85 9.19 6.07
CA THR A 104 -20.23 9.68 6.24
C THR A 104 -20.61 10.81 5.31
N LYS A 105 -19.66 11.69 4.96
CA LYS A 105 -19.93 12.90 4.16
C LYS A 105 -19.65 12.64 2.68
N PRO A 106 -20.32 13.36 1.75
CA PRO A 106 -20.00 13.27 0.33
C PRO A 106 -18.53 13.57 0.07
N LYS A 107 -18.00 12.98 -1.01
CA LYS A 107 -16.66 13.25 -1.52
C LYS A 107 -16.82 13.82 -2.92
N TYR A 108 -15.99 14.78 -3.26
CA TYR A 108 -16.07 15.48 -4.54
C TYR A 108 -14.84 15.11 -5.38
N TYR A 109 -15.08 14.62 -6.59
CA TYR A 109 -14.03 14.29 -7.56
C TYR A 109 -13.91 15.42 -8.57
N VAL A 110 -12.73 16.00 -8.69
CA VAL A 110 -12.41 17.04 -9.66
C VAL A 110 -11.46 16.45 -10.68
N SER A 111 -11.88 16.38 -11.94
CA SER A 111 -11.04 15.92 -13.04
C SER A 111 -10.23 17.05 -13.66
N ASN A 112 -9.02 16.76 -14.13
CA ASN A 112 -8.15 17.72 -14.82
C ASN A 112 -7.93 19.03 -14.03
N ASN A 113 -7.68 18.90 -12.72
CA ASN A 113 -7.45 20.04 -11.83
C ASN A 113 -6.11 20.73 -12.08
N HIS A 114 -5.08 19.99 -12.51
CA HIS A 114 -3.73 20.49 -12.73
C HIS A 114 -3.00 19.63 -13.75
N GLU A 115 -1.84 20.10 -14.20
CA GLU A 115 -1.03 19.38 -15.17
C GLU A 115 -0.61 18.00 -14.64
N PRO A 116 -0.93 16.91 -15.35
CA PRO A 116 -0.61 15.56 -14.92
C PRO A 116 0.86 15.22 -15.18
N ILE A 117 1.54 14.61 -14.20
CA ILE A 117 2.87 14.00 -14.42
C ILE A 117 2.74 12.69 -15.21
N ILE A 118 1.66 11.93 -14.99
CA ILE A 118 1.40 10.63 -15.58
C ILE A 118 0.11 10.67 -16.38
N LYS A 119 0.11 10.00 -17.53
CA LYS A 119 -1.09 9.80 -18.34
C LYS A 119 -2.17 9.07 -17.54
N LYS A 120 -3.41 9.51 -17.68
CA LYS A 120 -4.55 8.95 -16.94
C LYS A 120 -4.72 7.46 -17.21
N GLU A 121 -4.47 7.03 -18.44
CA GLU A 121 -4.53 5.64 -18.87
C GLU A 121 -3.52 4.78 -18.11
N ASP A 122 -2.30 5.26 -17.93
CA ASP A 122 -1.24 4.52 -17.24
C ASP A 122 -1.52 4.46 -15.74
N PHE A 123 -2.06 5.53 -15.14
CA PHE A 123 -2.52 5.50 -13.76
C PHE A 123 -3.62 4.45 -13.55
N LEU A 124 -4.60 4.37 -14.45
CA LEU A 124 -5.69 3.40 -14.39
C LEU A 124 -5.17 1.96 -14.50
N LYS A 125 -4.25 1.68 -15.44
CA LYS A 125 -3.59 0.36 -15.55
C LYS A 125 -2.87 -0.02 -14.26
N VAL A 126 -2.16 0.91 -13.63
CA VAL A 126 -1.52 0.68 -12.32
C VAL A 126 -2.55 0.30 -11.26
N GLN A 127 -3.70 0.99 -11.20
CA GLN A 127 -4.77 0.65 -10.25
C GLN A 127 -5.35 -0.74 -10.50
N GLU A 128 -5.50 -1.14 -11.75
CA GLU A 128 -5.97 -2.48 -12.13
C GLU A 128 -4.99 -3.57 -11.67
N ILE A 129 -3.71 -3.44 -11.99
CA ILE A 129 -2.66 -4.36 -11.56
C ILE A 129 -2.65 -4.52 -10.03
N LYS A 130 -2.82 -3.41 -9.29
CA LYS A 130 -2.90 -3.45 -7.82
C LYS A 130 -4.12 -4.23 -7.34
N LYS A 131 -5.31 -3.95 -7.89
CA LYS A 131 -6.54 -4.68 -7.56
C LYS A 131 -6.39 -6.18 -7.83
N GLU A 132 -5.75 -6.56 -8.93
CA GLU A 132 -5.48 -7.97 -9.23
C GLU A 132 -4.53 -8.62 -8.23
N LYS A 133 -3.43 -7.94 -7.88
CA LYS A 133 -2.49 -8.42 -6.85
C LYS A 133 -3.18 -8.59 -5.51
N ASP A 134 -4.02 -7.64 -5.11
CA ASP A 134 -4.79 -7.70 -3.85
C ASP A 134 -5.79 -8.87 -3.86
N ARG A 135 -6.49 -9.10 -4.99
CA ARG A 135 -7.39 -10.26 -5.16
C ARG A 135 -6.63 -11.58 -5.05
N LYS A 136 -5.48 -11.70 -5.71
CA LYS A 136 -4.62 -12.91 -5.65
C LYS A 136 -4.10 -13.16 -4.23
N TYR A 137 -3.64 -12.11 -3.54
CA TYR A 137 -3.18 -12.19 -2.15
C TYR A 137 -4.29 -12.69 -1.22
N ASN A 138 -5.49 -12.10 -1.29
CA ASN A 138 -6.62 -12.49 -0.45
C ASN A 138 -7.07 -13.93 -0.71
N LYS A 139 -7.08 -14.38 -1.97
CA LYS A 139 -7.39 -15.78 -2.31
C LYS A 139 -6.38 -16.74 -1.67
N ASN A 140 -5.09 -16.48 -1.82
CA ASN A 140 -4.04 -17.33 -1.27
C ASN A 140 -4.06 -17.35 0.26
N HIS A 141 -4.32 -16.21 0.90
CA HIS A 141 -4.42 -16.11 2.35
C HIS A 141 -5.62 -16.90 2.91
N ASN A 142 -6.74 -16.92 2.19
CA ASN A 142 -7.89 -17.73 2.60
C ASN A 142 -7.60 -19.22 2.47
N VAL A 143 -6.95 -19.65 1.38
CA VAL A 143 -6.53 -21.04 1.19
C VAL A 143 -5.57 -21.47 2.30
N SER A 144 -4.52 -20.68 2.58
CA SER A 144 -3.54 -21.01 3.62
C SER A 144 -4.16 -21.10 5.01
N LYS A 145 -5.15 -20.23 5.30
CA LYS A 145 -5.89 -20.26 6.57
C LYS A 145 -6.69 -21.55 6.71
N ILE A 146 -7.37 -22.00 5.65
CA ILE A 146 -8.13 -23.27 5.65
C ILE A 146 -7.19 -24.47 5.80
N THR A 147 -6.09 -24.52 5.03
CA THR A 147 -5.13 -25.62 5.12
C THR A 147 -4.51 -25.71 6.51
N ASN A 148 -4.20 -24.57 7.15
CA ASN A 148 -3.67 -24.55 8.51
C ASN A 148 -4.69 -25.07 9.54
N ILE A 149 -5.98 -24.79 9.36
CA ILE A 149 -7.05 -25.34 10.22
C ILE A 149 -7.11 -26.86 10.07
N ILE A 150 -7.10 -27.38 8.84
CA ILE A 150 -7.16 -28.82 8.55
C ILE A 150 -5.93 -29.54 9.12
N ILE A 151 -4.72 -29.01 8.88
CA ILE A 151 -3.47 -29.58 9.41
C ILE A 151 -3.51 -29.64 10.94
N THR A 152 -3.95 -28.55 11.60
CA THR A 152 -4.09 -28.52 13.06
C THR A 152 -5.05 -29.60 13.56
N PHE A 153 -6.19 -29.78 12.88
CA PHE A 153 -7.18 -30.80 13.27
C PHE A 153 -6.63 -32.23 13.11
N ILE A 154 -5.94 -32.51 12.00
CA ILE A 154 -5.28 -33.81 11.78
C ILE A 154 -4.22 -34.06 12.86
N GLN A 155 -3.42 -33.06 13.23
CA GLN A 155 -2.42 -33.19 14.29
C GLN A 155 -3.04 -33.53 15.66
N ILE A 156 -4.18 -32.92 15.99
CA ILE A 156 -4.93 -33.22 17.23
C ILE A 156 -5.44 -34.67 17.18
N LEU A 157 -6.10 -35.07 16.09
CA LEU A 157 -6.62 -36.43 15.95
C LEU A 157 -5.51 -37.50 16.00
N LEU A 158 -4.36 -37.23 15.38
CA LEU A 158 -3.22 -38.14 15.43
C LEU A 158 -2.64 -38.24 16.84
N LYS A 159 -2.57 -37.12 17.58
CA LYS A 159 -2.11 -37.11 18.96
C LYS A 159 -3.05 -37.94 19.85
N ASP A 160 -4.36 -37.71 19.75
CA ASP A 160 -5.36 -38.45 20.52
C ASP A 160 -5.30 -39.96 20.21
N PHE A 161 -5.12 -40.34 18.94
CA PHE A 161 -4.96 -41.74 18.53
C PHE A 161 -3.69 -42.38 19.12
N THR A 162 -2.56 -41.66 19.13
CA THR A 162 -1.32 -42.18 19.71
C THR A 162 -1.41 -42.38 21.22
N GLU A 163 -2.11 -41.48 21.93
CA GLU A 163 -2.33 -41.62 23.37
C GLU A 163 -3.23 -42.82 23.69
N GLN A 164 -4.32 -43.01 22.94
CA GLN A 164 -5.20 -44.18 23.09
C GLN A 164 -4.46 -45.50 22.85
N ARG A 165 -3.61 -45.57 21.81
CA ARG A 165 -2.80 -46.76 21.50
C ARG A 165 -1.85 -47.09 22.66
N LEU A 166 -1.18 -46.07 23.22
CA LEU A 166 -0.26 -46.25 24.35
C LEU A 166 -0.98 -46.80 25.60
N ILE A 167 -2.18 -46.28 25.89
CA ILE A 167 -3.00 -46.74 27.03
C ILE A 167 -3.32 -48.24 26.88
N ILE A 168 -3.75 -48.69 25.71
CA ILE A 168 -4.10 -50.10 25.45
C ILE A 168 -2.86 -51.00 25.61
N GLU A 169 -1.70 -50.60 25.08
CA GLU A 169 -0.45 -51.37 25.23
C GLU A 169 -0.04 -51.51 26.70
N THR A 170 -0.18 -50.45 27.51
CA THR A 170 0.13 -50.51 28.95
C THR A 170 -0.84 -51.39 29.74
N GLN A 171 -2.13 -51.41 29.38
CA GLN A 171 -3.13 -52.28 30.01
C GLN A 171 -2.85 -53.76 29.69
N ASN A 172 -2.52 -54.08 28.43
CA ASN A 172 -2.18 -55.43 28.01
C ASN A 172 -0.89 -55.95 28.67
N MET A 173 0.11 -55.09 28.93
CA MET A 173 1.31 -55.49 29.65
C MET A 173 1.05 -55.78 31.14
N LYS A 174 0.17 -55.02 31.80
CA LYS A 174 -0.19 -55.27 33.22
C LYS A 174 -1.03 -56.54 33.42
N SER A 175 -1.72 -57.00 32.38
CA SER A 175 -2.57 -58.21 32.40
C SER A 175 -1.78 -59.52 32.26
N ASN A 176 -0.52 -59.47 31.82
CA ASN A 176 0.31 -60.65 31.53
C ASN A 176 1.35 -60.96 32.63
N PHE A 177 1.26 -60.28 33.78
CA PHE A 177 2.03 -60.55 35.00
C PHE A 177 1.07 -60.94 36.12
#